data_AF-A0A820VA56-F1
#
_entry.id   AF-A0A820VA56-F1
#
_cell.length_a   1.000
_cell.length_b   1.000
_cell.length_c   1.000
_cell.angle_alpha   90.00
_cell.angle_beta   90.00
_cell.angle_gamma   90.00
#
_symmetry.space_group_name_H-M   'P 1'
#
loop_
_entity.id
_entity.type
_entity.pdbx_description
1 polymer ?
#
loop_
_entity_poly.entity_id
_entity_poly.type
_entity_poly.pdbx_seq_one_letter_code
_entity_poly.pdbx_strand_id
1 'polypeptide(L)'
;MASIQLVTDYLQAIDDRTIITRSIGKDNITQLDAKNCIALLQKHFLKEKNKDYVTWTQLSIFISVYESLFDGFSQCGHFIVEIMQEVNNTQLRINILQTLLQSSDQFTSLSVESVRKNQRSTNEDPVAFSDAIVRWDKSEPFTVVFSDSHDPLFVYKTVDSVSQSLINEFNIFNQVLAEDRLPQQNLLPDY
;
A
#
# COMPACT_ATOMS: atom_id res chain seq x y z
N MET A 1 -0.99 5.18 19.33
CA MET A 1 -1.80 6.39 19.04
C MET A 1 -1.22 7.14 17.84
N ALA A 2 0.10 7.36 17.80
CA ALA A 2 0.80 7.93 16.65
C ALA A 2 0.56 7.14 15.34
N SER A 3 0.58 5.81 15.39
CA SER A 3 0.35 4.93 14.24
C SER A 3 -1.01 5.14 13.56
N ILE A 4 -2.09 5.24 14.36
CA ILE A 4 -3.43 5.50 13.83
C ILE A 4 -3.46 6.88 13.16
N GLN A 5 -2.89 7.90 13.79
CA GLN A 5 -2.86 9.26 13.24
C GLN A 5 -2.06 9.34 11.93
N LEU A 6 -0.90 8.68 11.86
CA LEU A 6 -0.10 8.63 10.64
C LEU A 6 -0.90 7.98 9.51
N VAL A 7 -1.49 6.80 9.77
CA VAL A 7 -2.28 6.08 8.79
C VAL A 7 -3.47 6.90 8.32
N THR A 8 -4.24 7.51 9.24
CA THR A 8 -5.44 8.26 8.87
C THR A 8 -5.12 9.57 8.17
N ASP A 9 -4.05 10.27 8.53
CA ASP A 9 -3.58 11.46 7.82
C ASP A 9 -3.17 11.14 6.37
N TYR A 10 -2.48 10.01 6.17
CA TYR A 10 -2.19 9.52 4.82
C TYR A 10 -3.45 9.13 4.05
N LEU A 11 -4.37 8.38 4.65
CA LEU A 11 -5.63 7.99 4.00
C LEU A 11 -6.44 9.21 3.59
N GLN A 12 -6.50 10.23 4.44
CA GLN A 12 -7.15 11.50 4.10
C GLN A 12 -6.42 12.23 2.98
N ALA A 13 -5.10 12.34 3.04
CA ALA A 13 -4.32 13.03 2.01
C ALA A 13 -4.37 12.35 0.64
N ILE A 14 -4.55 11.03 0.61
CA ILE A 14 -4.80 10.25 -0.61
C ILE A 14 -6.20 10.57 -1.14
N ASP A 15 -7.22 10.52 -0.29
CA ASP A 15 -8.61 10.83 -0.66
C ASP A 15 -8.76 12.25 -1.22
N ASP A 16 -8.11 13.21 -0.56
CA ASP A 16 -8.13 14.64 -0.94
C ASP A 16 -7.10 14.97 -2.03
N ARG A 17 -6.28 13.99 -2.45
CA ARG A 17 -5.16 14.13 -3.40
C ARG A 17 -4.10 15.17 -2.97
N THR A 18 -4.11 15.61 -1.72
CA THR A 18 -3.13 16.56 -1.18
C THR A 18 -1.75 15.95 -1.00
N ILE A 19 -1.64 14.61 -1.01
CA ILE A 19 -0.37 13.90 -0.95
C ILE A 19 0.58 14.22 -2.11
N ILE A 20 0.08 14.82 -3.19
CA ILE A 20 0.89 15.33 -4.30
C ILE A 20 1.79 16.49 -3.85
N THR A 21 1.26 17.40 -3.04
CA THR A 21 1.92 18.66 -2.69
C THR A 21 2.35 18.71 -1.22
N ARG A 22 1.89 17.75 -0.41
CA ARG A 22 2.15 17.69 1.02
C ARG A 22 3.02 16.49 1.36
N SER A 23 4.15 16.74 2.01
CA SER A 23 4.94 15.70 2.68
C SER A 23 4.35 15.39 4.05
N ILE A 24 4.12 14.10 4.32
CA ILE A 24 3.64 13.60 5.60
C ILE A 24 4.72 12.66 6.12
N GLY A 25 5.06 12.78 7.40
CA GLY A 25 5.99 11.94 8.12
C GLY A 25 5.66 12.01 9.61
N LYS A 26 6.34 11.20 10.42
CA LYS A 26 6.04 11.07 11.86
C LYS A 26 6.11 12.40 12.62
N ASP A 27 6.92 13.34 12.16
CA ASP A 27 7.15 14.63 12.83
C ASP A 27 6.17 15.74 12.42
N ASN A 28 5.36 15.56 11.38
CA ASN A 28 4.48 16.60 10.84
C ASN A 28 3.04 16.12 10.53
N ILE A 29 2.58 15.11 11.28
CA ILE A 29 1.23 14.53 11.17
C ILE A 29 0.16 15.57 11.52
N THR A 30 -0.87 15.68 10.70
CA THR A 30 -2.10 16.40 11.06
C THR A 30 -2.93 15.54 12.01
N GLN A 31 -3.13 16.03 13.24
CA GLN A 31 -3.94 15.32 14.23
C GLN A 31 -5.42 15.36 13.84
N LEU A 32 -6.01 14.20 13.61
CA LEU A 32 -7.43 14.04 13.36
C LEU A 32 -8.15 13.65 14.65
N ASP A 33 -9.39 14.10 14.78
CA ASP A 33 -10.23 13.64 15.87
C ASP A 33 -10.57 12.14 15.71
N ALA A 34 -10.97 11.50 16.82
CA ALA A 34 -11.26 10.08 16.81
C ALA A 34 -12.38 9.71 15.82
N LYS A 35 -13.35 10.60 15.60
CA LYS A 35 -14.49 10.35 14.71
C LYS A 35 -14.04 10.26 13.26
N ASN A 36 -13.17 11.17 12.83
CA ASN A 36 -12.61 11.21 11.48
C ASN A 36 -11.65 10.03 11.25
N CYS A 37 -10.82 9.70 12.25
CA CYS A 37 -9.99 8.49 12.19
C CYS A 37 -10.82 7.23 11.98
N ILE A 38 -11.90 7.06 12.76
CA ILE A 38 -12.82 5.92 12.62
C ILE A 38 -13.46 5.91 11.23
N ALA A 39 -13.95 7.05 10.74
CA ALA A 39 -14.59 7.13 9.42
C ALA A 39 -13.63 6.72 8.29
N LEU A 40 -12.38 7.17 8.33
CA LEU A 40 -11.34 6.83 7.34
C LEU A 40 -10.99 5.34 7.41
N LEU A 41 -10.76 4.80 8.61
CA LEU A 41 -10.50 3.37 8.79
C LEU A 41 -11.68 2.54 8.28
N GLN A 42 -12.92 2.91 8.59
CA GLN A 42 -14.09 2.20 8.07
C GLN A 42 -14.17 2.26 6.55
N LYS A 43 -13.89 3.43 5.95
CA LYS A 43 -13.92 3.61 4.50
C LYS A 43 -12.89 2.74 3.77
N HIS A 44 -11.68 2.62 4.31
CA HIS A 44 -10.57 1.94 3.61
C HIS A 44 -10.43 0.47 4.02
N PHE A 45 -10.68 0.11 5.28
CA PHE A 45 -10.53 -1.26 5.77
C PHE A 45 -11.81 -2.11 5.62
N LEU A 46 -13.01 -1.53 5.75
CA LEU A 46 -14.27 -2.29 5.75
C LEU A 46 -15.00 -2.27 4.40
N LYS A 47 -14.49 -1.57 3.39
CA LYS A 47 -15.20 -1.35 2.11
C LYS A 47 -15.69 -2.65 1.47
N GLU A 48 -14.87 -3.69 1.53
CA GLU A 48 -15.11 -4.98 0.88
C GLU A 48 -15.25 -6.15 1.89
N LYS A 49 -15.26 -5.83 3.19
CA LYS A 49 -15.34 -6.83 4.28
C LYS A 49 -16.71 -6.79 4.93
N ASN A 50 -17.25 -7.94 5.35
CA ASN A 50 -18.45 -7.91 6.18
C ASN A 50 -18.05 -7.69 7.65
N LYS A 51 -18.60 -6.59 8.19
CA LYS A 51 -18.29 -6.03 9.50
C LYS A 51 -18.49 -7.03 10.65
N ASP A 52 -19.35 -8.02 10.47
CA ASP A 52 -19.65 -9.05 11.47
C ASP A 52 -18.49 -10.04 11.69
N TYR A 53 -17.55 -10.11 10.74
CA TYR A 53 -16.43 -11.05 10.75
C TYR A 53 -15.06 -10.40 10.87
N VAL A 54 -15.04 -9.08 11.02
CA VAL A 54 -13.80 -8.32 11.18
C VAL A 54 -13.36 -8.34 12.65
N THR A 55 -12.14 -8.80 12.87
CA THR A 55 -11.51 -8.88 14.19
C THR A 55 -10.63 -7.67 14.47
N TRP A 56 -10.45 -7.34 15.76
CA TRP A 56 -9.47 -6.34 16.19
C TRP A 56 -8.06 -6.68 15.72
N THR A 57 -7.69 -7.97 15.66
CA THR A 57 -6.40 -8.43 15.16
C THR A 57 -6.19 -8.05 13.68
N GLN A 58 -7.19 -8.26 12.83
CA GLN A 58 -7.10 -7.87 11.41
C GLN A 58 -6.94 -6.35 11.26
N LEU A 59 -7.63 -5.56 12.09
CA LEU A 59 -7.47 -4.11 12.10
C LEU A 59 -6.08 -3.69 12.59
N SER A 60 -5.53 -4.35 13.61
CA SER A 60 -4.17 -4.09 14.10
C SER A 60 -3.11 -4.43 13.06
N ILE A 61 -3.26 -5.55 12.34
CA ILE A 61 -2.37 -5.91 11.22
C ILE A 61 -2.45 -4.86 10.13
N PHE A 62 -3.67 -4.47 9.73
CA PHE A 62 -3.88 -3.40 8.76
C PHE A 62 -3.13 -2.13 9.17
N ILE A 63 -3.39 -1.60 10.36
CA ILE A 63 -2.73 -0.36 10.82
C ILE A 63 -1.21 -0.49 10.83
N SER A 64 -0.67 -1.63 11.28
CA SER A 64 0.79 -1.84 11.39
C SER A 64 1.46 -1.92 10.01
N VAL A 65 0.84 -2.63 9.07
CA VAL A 65 1.35 -2.73 7.68
C VAL A 65 1.35 -1.35 7.02
N TYR A 66 0.25 -0.61 7.14
CA TYR A 66 0.16 0.73 6.57
C TYR A 66 1.10 1.73 7.22
N GLU A 67 1.26 1.69 8.54
CA GLU A 67 2.24 2.52 9.24
C GLU A 67 3.64 2.27 8.67
N SER A 68 4.06 1.01 8.53
CA SER A 68 5.37 0.66 7.98
C SER A 68 5.55 1.15 6.55
N LEU A 69 4.52 0.97 5.70
CA LEU A 69 4.59 1.36 4.28
C LEU A 69 4.58 2.88 4.10
N PHE A 70 3.75 3.60 4.87
CA PHE A 70 3.70 5.06 4.81
C PHE A 70 4.94 5.70 5.42
N ASP A 71 5.49 5.14 6.50
CA ASP A 71 6.74 5.58 7.07
C ASP A 71 7.90 5.41 6.07
N GLY A 72 8.00 4.24 5.42
CA GLY A 72 8.96 4.01 4.34
C GLY A 72 8.78 4.97 3.17
N PHE A 73 7.54 5.19 2.73
CA PHE A 73 7.24 6.15 1.68
C PHE A 73 7.65 7.59 2.07
N SER A 74 7.43 7.99 3.33
CA SER A 74 7.78 9.34 3.81
C SER A 74 9.28 9.61 3.81
N GLN A 75 10.08 8.56 4.00
CA GLN A 75 11.54 8.62 4.10
C GLN A 75 12.23 8.29 2.78
N CYS A 76 11.51 7.75 1.80
CA CYS A 76 12.02 7.50 0.46
C CYS A 76 12.40 8.82 -0.21
N GLY A 77 13.71 9.04 -0.35
CA GLY A 77 14.27 10.24 -0.97
C GLY A 77 13.76 10.48 -2.39
N HIS A 78 13.36 9.44 -3.11
CA HIS A 78 12.85 9.54 -4.48
C HIS A 78 11.42 10.00 -4.59
N PHE A 79 10.60 9.82 -3.55
CA PHE A 79 9.18 10.16 -3.61
C PHE A 79 8.85 11.47 -2.93
N ILE A 80 9.84 12.28 -2.53
CA ILE A 80 9.61 13.60 -1.94
C ILE A 80 8.94 14.57 -2.92
N VAL A 81 8.17 15.53 -2.39
CA VAL A 81 7.32 16.41 -3.19
C VAL A 81 8.16 17.22 -4.19
N GLU A 82 9.29 17.72 -3.73
CA GLU A 82 10.19 18.59 -4.45
C GLU A 82 10.72 17.92 -5.71
N ILE A 83 11.24 16.69 -5.59
CA ILE A 83 11.75 15.92 -6.74
C ILE A 83 10.62 15.62 -7.74
N MET A 84 9.44 15.22 -7.26
CA MET A 84 8.31 14.89 -8.14
C MET A 84 7.78 16.10 -8.90
N GLN A 85 7.87 17.30 -8.33
CA GLN A 85 7.57 18.54 -9.02
C GLN A 85 8.61 18.87 -10.10
N GLU A 86 9.89 18.66 -9.81
CA GLU A 86 10.97 18.92 -10.78
C GLU A 86 10.89 18.03 -12.02
N VAL A 87 10.51 16.75 -11.85
CA VAL A 87 10.29 15.84 -12.99
C VAL A 87 8.90 15.91 -13.60
N ASN A 88 8.08 16.88 -13.16
CA ASN A 88 6.70 17.07 -13.60
C ASN A 88 5.85 15.78 -13.52
N ASN A 89 6.09 14.98 -12.48
CA ASN A 89 5.46 13.68 -12.28
C ASN A 89 4.87 13.54 -10.88
N THR A 90 3.95 14.45 -10.58
CA THR A 90 3.24 14.51 -9.31
C THR A 90 2.28 13.34 -9.09
N GLN A 91 1.82 12.72 -10.17
CA GLN A 91 0.85 11.63 -10.12
C GLN A 91 1.48 10.30 -9.64
N LEU A 92 2.79 10.14 -9.78
CA LEU A 92 3.56 9.00 -9.28
C LEU A 92 3.28 8.69 -7.82
N ARG A 93 3.32 9.71 -6.96
CA ARG A 93 3.07 9.56 -5.51
C ARG A 93 1.70 8.94 -5.23
N ILE A 94 0.65 9.41 -5.90
CA ILE A 94 -0.70 8.83 -5.76
C ILE A 94 -0.72 7.40 -6.30
N ASN A 95 -0.13 7.15 -7.46
CA ASN A 95 -0.16 5.84 -8.10
C ASN A 95 0.52 4.76 -7.23
N ILE A 96 1.68 5.08 -6.64
CA ILE A 96 2.36 4.20 -5.68
C ILE A 96 1.49 3.96 -4.46
N LEU A 97 0.95 5.01 -3.83
CA LEU A 97 0.12 4.87 -2.63
C LEU A 97 -1.18 4.12 -2.89
N GLN A 98 -1.80 4.29 -4.05
CA GLN A 98 -2.97 3.50 -4.47
C GLN A 98 -2.63 2.04 -4.69
N THR A 99 -1.46 1.74 -5.27
CA THR A 99 -0.98 0.37 -5.38
C THR A 99 -0.71 -0.24 -4.00
N LEU A 100 -0.11 0.51 -3.09
CA LEU A 100 0.10 0.08 -1.71
C LEU A 100 -1.24 -0.24 -1.04
N LEU A 101 -2.26 0.61 -1.21
CA LEU A 101 -3.61 0.38 -0.70
C LEU A 101 -4.20 -0.94 -1.26
N GLN A 102 -4.13 -1.14 -2.58
CA GLN A 102 -4.66 -2.34 -3.25
C GLN A 102 -3.94 -3.64 -2.83
N SER A 103 -2.61 -3.59 -2.74
CA SER A 103 -1.83 -4.77 -2.36
C SER A 103 -1.93 -5.10 -0.87
N SER A 104 -2.21 -4.11 -0.02
CA SER A 104 -2.34 -4.29 1.43
C SER A 104 -3.39 -5.32 1.84
N ASP A 105 -4.46 -5.45 1.05
CA ASP A 105 -5.56 -6.36 1.35
C ASP A 105 -5.09 -7.81 1.36
N GLN A 106 -4.01 -8.13 0.65
CA GLN A 106 -3.41 -9.46 0.66
C GLN A 106 -2.78 -9.83 2.00
N PHE A 107 -2.18 -8.86 2.71
CA PHE A 107 -1.58 -9.09 4.01
C PHE A 107 -2.63 -9.20 5.12
N THR A 108 -3.82 -8.63 4.91
CA THR A 108 -4.92 -8.68 5.88
C THR A 108 -5.96 -9.76 5.57
N SER A 109 -5.85 -10.41 4.40
CA SER A 109 -6.72 -11.49 3.95
C SER A 109 -6.31 -12.84 4.51
N LEU A 110 -6.59 -13.04 5.80
CA LEU A 110 -6.95 -14.35 6.33
C LEU A 110 -8.48 -14.38 6.39
N SER A 111 -9.15 -14.58 5.26
CA SER A 111 -10.61 -14.58 5.21
C SER A 111 -11.13 -15.95 5.65
N VAL A 112 -11.23 -16.13 6.97
CA VAL A 112 -12.16 -17.09 7.59
C VAL A 112 -13.58 -16.95 6.99
N GLU A 113 -13.87 -15.76 6.48
CA GLU A 113 -15.09 -15.36 5.77
C GLU A 113 -15.29 -16.06 4.41
N SER A 114 -14.24 -16.24 3.59
CA SER A 114 -14.32 -16.98 2.31
C SER A 114 -14.61 -18.46 2.56
N VAL A 115 -13.99 -19.03 3.59
CA VAL A 115 -14.22 -20.42 4.02
C VAL A 115 -15.65 -20.60 4.52
N ARG A 116 -16.15 -19.67 5.36
CA ARG A 116 -17.48 -19.83 5.99
C ARG A 116 -18.66 -19.46 5.09
N LYS A 117 -18.50 -18.47 4.20
CA LYS A 117 -19.56 -18.10 3.24
C LYS A 117 -19.82 -19.24 2.25
N ASN A 118 -18.76 -19.96 1.86
CA ASN A 118 -18.86 -21.16 1.02
C ASN A 118 -19.32 -22.41 1.79
N GLN A 119 -18.98 -22.55 3.08
CA GLN A 119 -19.53 -23.62 3.93
C GLN A 119 -21.05 -23.51 4.16
N ARG A 120 -21.63 -22.31 4.05
CA ARG A 120 -23.09 -22.10 4.18
C ARG A 120 -23.85 -22.30 2.87
N SER A 121 -23.18 -22.31 1.72
CA SER A 121 -23.81 -22.39 0.40
C SER A 121 -23.79 -23.78 -0.24
N THR A 122 -23.02 -24.74 0.30
CA THR A 122 -22.90 -26.09 -0.26
C THR A 122 -23.01 -27.16 0.82
N ASN A 123 -24.00 -28.05 0.67
CA ASN A 123 -24.17 -29.28 1.47
C ASN A 123 -23.20 -30.40 1.04
N GLU A 124 -22.16 -30.08 0.26
CA GLU A 124 -21.22 -31.06 -0.28
C GLU A 124 -19.78 -30.55 -0.07
N ASP A 125 -18.99 -31.46 0.50
CA ASP A 125 -17.56 -31.47 0.82
C ASP A 125 -16.93 -30.31 1.64
N PRO A 126 -16.07 -30.63 2.63
CA PRO A 126 -15.38 -29.63 3.42
C PRO A 126 -14.36 -28.90 2.55
N VAL A 127 -14.65 -27.63 2.23
CA VAL A 127 -13.70 -26.73 1.56
C VAL A 127 -12.39 -26.67 2.36
N ALA A 128 -11.28 -26.99 1.70
CA ALA A 128 -9.96 -27.05 2.32
C ALA A 128 -9.54 -25.65 2.81
N PHE A 129 -8.89 -25.62 3.99
CA PHE A 129 -8.32 -24.40 4.60
C PHE A 129 -7.42 -23.59 3.65
N SER A 130 -6.92 -24.19 2.58
CA SER A 130 -6.16 -23.55 1.50
C SER A 130 -6.89 -22.39 0.80
N ASP A 131 -8.23 -22.38 0.81
CA ASP A 131 -9.02 -21.32 0.19
C ASP A 131 -9.23 -20.09 1.11
N ALA A 132 -8.83 -20.19 2.39
CA ALA A 132 -8.81 -19.07 3.34
C ALA A 132 -7.58 -18.17 3.18
N ILE A 133 -6.56 -18.70 2.51
CA ILE A 133 -5.27 -18.07 2.30
C ILE A 133 -5.28 -17.50 0.89
N VAL A 134 -4.96 -16.21 0.73
CA VAL A 134 -4.74 -15.64 -0.61
C VAL A 134 -3.59 -16.40 -1.25
N ARG A 135 -3.92 -17.25 -2.23
CA ARG A 135 -2.93 -18.04 -2.94
C ARG A 135 -2.05 -17.12 -3.79
N TRP A 136 -0.80 -17.51 -3.98
CA TRP A 136 0.14 -16.78 -4.84
C TRP A 136 -0.37 -16.59 -6.26
N ASP A 137 -1.22 -17.46 -6.80
CA ASP A 137 -1.82 -17.26 -8.12
C ASP A 137 -2.95 -16.21 -8.15
N LYS A 138 -3.47 -15.81 -6.98
CA LYS A 138 -4.62 -14.90 -6.82
C LYS A 138 -4.30 -13.55 -6.18
N SER A 139 -3.10 -13.33 -5.64
CA SER A 139 -2.68 -12.01 -5.15
C SER A 139 -2.52 -11.00 -6.28
N GLU A 140 -2.54 -9.70 -5.96
CA GLU A 140 -2.22 -8.66 -6.96
C GLU A 140 -0.83 -8.91 -7.53
N PRO A 141 -0.65 -8.60 -8.81
CA PRO A 141 0.59 -8.85 -9.51
C PRO A 141 1.74 -7.94 -9.10
N PHE A 142 1.46 -6.86 -8.35
CA PHE A 142 2.44 -5.82 -8.04
C PHE A 142 2.21 -5.20 -6.64
N THR A 143 3.30 -4.92 -5.93
CA THR A 143 3.34 -4.16 -4.68
C THR A 143 4.67 -3.41 -4.54
N VAL A 144 4.72 -2.46 -3.62
CA VAL A 144 5.96 -1.73 -3.26
C VAL A 144 6.23 -1.99 -1.79
N VAL A 145 7.46 -2.32 -1.45
CA VAL A 145 7.94 -2.37 -0.06
C VAL A 145 9.16 -1.49 0.07
N PHE A 146 9.50 -1.08 1.29
CA PHE A 146 10.66 -0.23 1.54
C PHE A 146 11.71 -1.03 2.30
N SER A 147 12.97 -0.91 1.90
CA SER A 147 14.10 -1.48 2.65
C SER A 147 14.32 -0.73 3.96
N ASP A 148 15.24 -1.23 4.80
CA ASP A 148 15.69 -0.52 6.01
C ASP A 148 16.36 0.84 5.71
N SER A 149 16.86 1.01 4.48
CA SER A 149 17.36 2.30 3.97
C SER A 149 16.28 3.19 3.37
N HIS A 150 15.02 2.75 3.40
CA HIS A 150 13.85 3.41 2.81
C HIS A 150 13.88 3.49 1.28
N ASP A 151 14.68 2.65 0.63
CA ASP A 151 14.68 2.51 -0.81
C ASP A 151 13.47 1.68 -1.27
N PRO A 152 12.79 2.07 -2.34
CA PRO A 152 11.62 1.35 -2.82
C PRO A 152 12.04 0.06 -3.54
N LEU A 153 11.46 -1.05 -3.10
CA LEU A 153 11.56 -2.36 -3.73
C LEU A 153 10.22 -2.67 -4.43
N PHE A 154 10.28 -2.75 -5.75
CA PHE A 154 9.14 -3.07 -6.60
C PHE A 154 9.01 -4.58 -6.74
N VAL A 155 7.95 -5.15 -6.18
CA VAL A 155 7.72 -6.60 -6.16
C VAL A 155 6.59 -6.92 -7.12
N TYR A 156 6.87 -7.75 -8.12
CA TYR A 156 5.87 -8.23 -9.07
C TYR A 156 6.06 -9.70 -9.42
N LYS A 157 4.99 -10.36 -9.89
CA LYS A 157 5.04 -11.79 -10.26
C LYS A 157 5.65 -12.00 -11.63
N THR A 158 5.22 -11.20 -12.60
CA THR A 158 5.74 -11.18 -13.97
C THR A 158 5.80 -9.73 -14.46
N VAL A 159 6.70 -9.41 -15.38
CA VAL A 159 6.80 -8.05 -15.93
C VAL A 159 5.50 -7.63 -16.61
N ASP A 160 4.85 -8.56 -17.33
CA ASP A 160 3.56 -8.33 -18.02
C ASP A 160 2.41 -7.98 -17.07
N SER A 161 2.60 -8.23 -15.78
CA SER A 161 1.58 -8.02 -14.76
C SER A 161 1.65 -6.63 -14.11
N VAL A 162 2.66 -5.84 -14.48
CA VAL A 162 2.80 -4.43 -14.11
C VAL A 162 2.08 -3.56 -15.14
N SER A 163 1.24 -2.63 -14.70
CA SER A 163 0.55 -1.74 -15.64
C SER A 163 1.54 -0.86 -16.41
N GLN A 164 1.24 -0.55 -17.68
CA GLN A 164 2.10 0.32 -18.48
C GLN A 164 2.32 1.70 -17.83
N SER A 165 1.33 2.19 -17.07
CA SER A 165 1.47 3.39 -16.27
C SER A 165 2.63 3.23 -15.29
N LEU A 166 2.63 2.18 -14.48
CA LEU A 166 3.69 1.92 -13.50
C LEU A 166 5.06 1.67 -14.15
N ILE A 167 5.10 1.03 -15.32
CA ILE A 167 6.35 0.86 -16.08
C ILE A 167 6.92 2.22 -16.48
N ASN A 168 6.08 3.12 -17.02
CA ASN A 168 6.52 4.45 -17.40
C ASN A 168 7.00 5.26 -16.19
N GLU A 169 6.32 5.10 -15.06
CA GLU A 169 6.69 5.70 -13.78
C GLU A 169 8.05 5.18 -13.28
N PHE A 170 8.35 3.88 -13.44
CA PHE A 170 9.67 3.31 -13.13
C PHE A 170 10.77 3.83 -14.05
N ASN A 171 10.47 4.03 -15.33
CA ASN A 171 11.45 4.60 -16.25
C ASN A 171 11.82 6.03 -15.84
N ILE A 172 10.84 6.82 -15.38
CA ILE A 172 11.09 8.16 -14.85
C ILE A 172 11.89 8.08 -13.55
N PHE A 173 11.54 7.17 -12.64
CA PHE A 173 12.29 6.91 -11.42
C PHE A 173 13.76 6.53 -11.70
N ASN A 174 14.00 5.63 -12.65
CA ASN A 174 15.35 5.21 -13.05
C ASN A 174 16.13 6.34 -13.72
N GLN A 175 15.47 7.23 -14.46
CA GLN A 175 16.10 8.43 -15.00
C GLN A 175 16.55 9.38 -13.88
N VAL A 176 15.72 9.61 -12.86
CA VAL A 176 16.08 10.43 -11.68
C VAL A 176 17.26 9.83 -10.92
N LEU A 177 17.32 8.50 -10.80
CA LEU A 177 18.45 7.78 -10.21
C LEU A 177 19.73 7.93 -11.05
N ALA A 178 19.62 7.80 -12.37
CA ALA A 178 20.77 7.83 -13.29
C ALA A 178 21.40 9.23 -13.44
N GLU A 179 20.66 10.30 -13.15
CA GLU A 179 21.15 11.69 -13.19
C GLU A 179 22.02 12.09 -11.97
N ASP A 180 22.46 11.12 -11.15
CA ASP A 180 23.49 11.28 -10.10
C ASP A 180 23.10 12.28 -8.98
N ARG A 181 21.82 12.29 -8.59
CA ARG A 181 21.33 13.08 -7.44
C ARG A 181 21.37 12.33 -6.10
N LEU A 182 21.62 11.02 -6.09
CA LEU A 182 21.80 10.15 -4.91
C LEU A 182 22.65 8.90 -5.28
N PRO A 183 23.34 8.24 -4.32
CA PRO A 183 24.34 7.20 -4.62
C PRO A 183 23.75 5.99 -5.34
N GLN A 184 24.46 5.55 -6.39
CA GLN A 184 24.10 4.40 -7.23
C GLN A 184 23.80 3.15 -6.42
N GLN A 185 22.57 2.64 -6.52
CA GLN A 185 22.24 1.26 -6.17
C GLN A 185 21.46 0.60 -7.32
N ASN A 186 21.97 -0.55 -7.75
CA ASN A 186 21.37 -1.42 -8.75
C ASN A 186 20.00 -1.92 -8.27
N LEU A 187 18.91 -1.39 -8.82
CA LEU A 187 17.55 -1.75 -8.42
C LEU A 187 16.80 -2.66 -9.41
N LEU A 188 17.47 -3.14 -10.46
CA LEU A 188 16.95 -4.20 -11.31
C LEU A 188 18.07 -5.20 -11.63
N PRO A 189 17.83 -6.52 -11.59
CA PRO A 189 18.73 -7.46 -12.21
C PRO A 189 18.64 -7.27 -13.73
N ASP A 190 19.78 -7.02 -14.37
CA ASP A 190 19.94 -7.03 -15.82
C ASP A 190 19.46 -8.38 -16.38
N TYR A 191 18.36 -8.38 -17.14
CA TYR A 191 18.03 -9.42 -18.11
C TYR A 191 17.41 -8.81 -19.35
#